data_AF-A0A4Z2EB48-F1
#
_entry.id   AF-A0A4Z2EB48-F1
#
_cell.length_a   1.000
_cell.length_b   1.000
_cell.length_c   1.000
_cell.angle_alpha   90.00
_cell.angle_beta   90.00
_cell.angle_gamma   90.00
#
_symmetry.space_group_name_H-M   'P 1'
#
loop_
_entity.id
_entity.type
_entity.pdbx_description
1 polymer ?
#
loop_
_entity_poly.entity_id
_entity_poly.type
_entity_poly.pdbx_seq_one_letter_code
_entity_poly.pdbx_strand_id
1 'polypeptide(L)' 'MPRAIEDPILAYTSEGEINNVQWASTQPDWIAICYNNCLEILRV' A
#
# COMPACT_ATOMS: atom_id res chain seq x y z
N MET A 1 27.27 7.30 -4.27
CA MET A 1 26.79 6.92 -2.93
C MET A 1 25.30 6.63 -3.05
N PRO A 2 24.77 5.49 -2.57
CA PRO A 2 23.33 5.29 -2.55
C PRO A 2 22.73 6.35 -1.63
N ARG A 3 21.78 7.14 -2.13
CA ARG A 3 21.08 8.14 -1.32
C ARG A 3 20.42 7.42 -0.13
N ALA A 4 20.58 7.96 1.07
CA ALA A 4 19.81 7.53 2.23
C ALA A 4 18.32 7.61 1.85
N ILE A 5 17.57 6.56 2.11
CA ILE A 5 16.12 6.54 1.90
C ILE A 5 15.55 7.48 2.97
N GLU A 6 15.27 8.72 2.58
CA GLU A 6 14.61 9.75 3.42
C GLU A 6 13.13 9.37 3.56
N ASP A 7 12.84 8.53 4.56
CA ASP A 7 11.50 8.10 4.97
C ASP A 7 10.62 7.47 3.84
N PRO A 8 9.70 6.56 4.18
CA PRO A 8 8.76 6.09 3.16
C PRO A 8 7.95 7.28 2.61
N ILE A 9 7.95 7.45 1.28
CA ILE A 9 7.22 8.52 0.55
C ILE A 9 5.73 8.57 0.94
N LEU A 10 5.16 7.43 1.34
CA LEU A 10 3.78 7.32 1.81
C LEU A 10 3.71 6.32 2.96
N ALA A 11 3.09 6.72 4.07
CA ALA A 11 2.75 5.84 5.18
C ALA A 11 1.22 5.66 5.21
N TYR A 12 0.77 4.42 5.35
CA TYR A 12 -0.65 4.06 5.48
C TYR A 12 -0.82 3.19 6.73
N THR A 13 -1.92 3.40 7.45
CA THR A 13 -2.28 2.63 8.65
C THR A 13 -3.68 2.06 8.45
N SER A 14 -3.77 0.73 8.38
CA SER A 14 -5.03 0.01 8.35
C SER A 14 -5.67 -0.08 9.73
N GLU A 15 -6.98 -0.27 9.78
CA GLU A 15 -7.74 -0.51 11.02
C GLU A 15 -7.64 -1.96 11.53
N GLY A 16 -6.87 -2.83 10.85
CA GLY A 16 -6.69 -4.22 11.23
C GLY A 16 -5.41 -4.83 10.63
N GLU A 17 -5.13 -6.07 11.03
CA GLU A 17 -3.98 -6.83 10.51
C GLU A 17 -4.15 -7.08 9.00
N ILE A 18 -3.16 -6.63 8.23
CA ILE A 18 -3.13 -6.78 6.79
C ILE A 18 -2.84 -8.24 6.46
N ASN A 19 -3.72 -8.86 5.68
CA ASN A 19 -3.54 -10.23 5.21
C ASN A 19 -3.08 -10.29 3.73
N ASN A 20 -3.38 -9.26 2.94
CA ASN A 20 -3.01 -9.22 1.53
C ASN A 20 -2.80 -7.77 1.05
N VAL A 21 -1.79 -7.58 0.21
CA VAL A 21 -1.47 -6.33 -0.47
C VAL A 21 -1.10 -6.64 -1.92
N GLN A 22 -1.72 -5.93 -2.87
CA GLN A 22 -1.42 -6.10 -4.28
C GLN A 22 -1.47 -4.76 -5.03
N TRP A 23 -0.41 -4.48 -5.79
CA TRP A 23 -0.45 -3.43 -6.81
C TRP A 23 -1.30 -3.89 -8.00
N ALA A 24 -2.09 -2.97 -8.56
CA ALA A 24 -2.86 -3.26 -9.77
C ALA A 24 -1.91 -3.39 -10.97
N SER A 25 -2.01 -4.51 -11.68
CA SER A 25 -1.12 -4.85 -12.80
C SER A 25 -1.30 -3.95 -14.02
N THR A 26 -2.52 -3.45 -14.24
CA THR A 26 -2.86 -2.60 -15.38
C THR A 26 -2.89 -1.11 -15.02
N GLN A 27 -2.93 -0.76 -13.73
CA GLN A 27 -3.00 0.62 -13.25
C GLN A 27 -2.02 0.78 -12.07
N PRO A 28 -0.72 1.01 -12.34
CA PRO A 28 0.34 0.94 -11.33
C PRO A 28 0.24 1.99 -10.24
N ASP A 29 -0.54 3.05 -10.44
CA ASP A 29 -0.82 4.07 -9.42
C ASP A 29 -1.76 3.55 -8.31
N TRP A 30 -2.32 2.34 -8.44
CA TRP A 30 -3.29 1.81 -7.50
C TRP A 30 -2.78 0.59 -6.74
N ILE A 31 -3.09 0.57 -5.44
CA ILE A 31 -2.81 -0.54 -4.54
C ILE A 31 -4.09 -0.97 -3.83
N ALA A 32 -4.29 -2.28 -3.75
CA ALA A 32 -5.34 -2.93 -2.98
C ALA A 32 -4.77 -3.44 -1.65
N ILE A 33 -5.45 -3.16 -0.54
CA ILE A 33 -5.10 -3.59 0.81
C ILE A 33 -6.30 -4.31 1.42
N CYS A 34 -6.11 -5.56 1.84
CA CYS A 34 -7.14 -6.38 2.48
C CYS A 34 -6.82 -6.60 3.96
N TYR A 35 -7.81 -6.37 4.81
CA TYR A 35 -7.78 -6.69 6.23
C TYR A 35 -9.19 -7.08 6.69
N ASN A 36 -9.32 -8.01 7.64
CA ASN A 36 -10.61 -8.56 8.06
C ASN A 36 -11.50 -8.98 6.87
N ASN A 37 -12.64 -8.32 6.70
CA ASN A 37 -13.59 -8.49 5.60
C ASN A 37 -13.75 -7.20 4.78
N CYS A 38 -12.70 -6.38 4.77
CA CYS A 38 -12.61 -5.05 4.15
C CYS A 38 -11.56 -5.06 3.03
N LEU A 39 -11.83 -4.29 1.98
CA LEU A 39 -10.92 -4.01 0.88
C LEU A 39 -10.81 -2.50 0.73
N GLU A 40 -9.61 -1.97 0.86
CA GLU A 40 -9.30 -0.58 0.57
C GLU A 40 -8.46 -0.45 -0.69
N ILE A 41 -8.71 0.62 -1.45
CA ILE A 41 -8.03 0.91 -2.71
C ILE A 41 -7.46 2.32 -2.59
N LEU A 42 -6.12 2.43 -2.64
CA LEU A 42 -5.41 3.69 -2.54
C LEU A 42 -4.75 4.02 -3.87
N ARG A 43 -4.73 5.32 -4.18
CA ARG A 43 -3.94 5.87 -5.27
C ARG A 43 -2.65 6.48 -4.72
N VAL A 44 -1.52 6.13 -5.31
CA VAL A 44 -0.17 6.54 -4.92
C VAL A 44 0.48 7.36 -6.02
#